data_AF-A0A6B3FSH6-F1
#
_entry.id   AF-A0A6B3FSH6-F1
#
_cell.length_a   1.000
_cell.length_b   1.000
_cell.length_c   1.000
_cell.angle_alpha   90.00
_cell.angle_beta   90.00
_cell.angle_gamma   90.00
#
_symmetry.space_group_name_H-M   'P 1'
#
loop_
_entity.id
_entity.type
_entity.pdbx_description
1 polymer ?
#
loop_
_entity_poly.entity_id
_entity_poly.type
_entity_poly.pdbx_seq_one_letter_code
_entity_poly.pdbx_strand_id
1 'polypeptide(L)'
;GGVSKIGFAFVAGRWASPFWQAWDLIMLWLAMLHGGNGLRTVINDYAERDNTRFWLKMLLYTATVFTVLLGTLVIFTFDPNIR
;
A
#
# COMPACT_ATOMS: atom_id res chain seq x y z
N GLY A 1 -11.47 -20.28 14.80
CA GLY A 1 -11.68 -18.85 14.50
C GLY A 1 -10.35 -18.14 14.63
N GLY A 2 -10.07 -17.14 13.79
CA GLY A 2 -8.76 -16.45 13.77
C GLY A 2 -8.33 -16.08 12.36
N VAL A 3 -7.04 -15.75 12.18
CA VAL A 3 -6.42 -15.39 10.89
C VAL A 3 -6.68 -16.45 9.81
N SER A 4 -6.86 -17.71 10.19
CA SER A 4 -7.22 -18.81 9.29
C SER A 4 -8.57 -18.67 8.57
N LYS A 5 -9.42 -17.69 8.92
CA LYS A 5 -10.63 -17.34 8.17
C LYS A 5 -10.45 -16.20 7.17
N ILE A 6 -9.28 -15.55 7.15
CA ILE A 6 -8.98 -14.49 6.19
C ILE A 6 -8.60 -15.16 4.87
N GLY A 7 -9.44 -14.96 3.86
CA GLY A 7 -9.26 -15.49 2.52
C GLY A 7 -10.16 -14.75 1.54
N PHE A 8 -10.26 -15.24 0.30
CA PHE A 8 -10.98 -14.56 -0.77
C PHE A 8 -12.43 -14.20 -0.40
N ALA A 9 -13.21 -15.18 0.10
CA ALA A 9 -14.61 -14.96 0.47
C ALA A 9 -14.79 -13.91 1.59
N PHE A 10 -13.85 -13.83 2.53
CA PHE A 10 -13.85 -12.80 3.57
C PHE A 10 -13.60 -11.40 2.98
N VAL A 11 -12.61 -11.27 2.10
CA VAL A 11 -12.32 -10.00 1.41
C VAL A 11 -13.50 -9.59 0.54
N ALA A 12 -14.07 -10.52 -0.25
CA ALA A 12 -15.26 -10.28 -1.06
C ALA A 12 -16.46 -9.80 -0.23
N GLY A 13 -16.73 -10.44 0.91
CA GLY A 13 -17.79 -10.02 1.82
C GLY A 13 -17.54 -8.65 2.45
N ARG A 14 -16.29 -8.33 2.80
CA ARG A 14 -15.91 -7.03 3.36
C ARG A 14 -16.04 -5.91 2.33
N TRP A 15 -15.48 -6.12 1.13
CA TRP A 15 -15.53 -5.15 0.03
C TRP A 15 -16.88 -5.09 -0.68
N ALA A 16 -17.87 -5.92 -0.33
CA ALA A 16 -19.26 -5.69 -0.72
C ALA A 16 -19.85 -4.40 -0.08
N SER A 17 -19.22 -3.88 0.98
CA SER A 17 -19.61 -2.61 1.61
C SER A 17 -18.71 -1.45 1.15
N PRO A 18 -19.28 -0.34 0.63
CA PRO A 18 -18.51 0.85 0.24
C PRO A 18 -17.70 1.45 1.39
N PHE A 19 -18.19 1.31 2.63
CA PHE A 19 -17.48 1.79 3.82
C PHE A 19 -16.10 1.13 3.95
N TRP A 20 -16.03 -0.20 3.79
CA TRP A 20 -14.76 -0.91 3.94
C TRP A 20 -13.81 -0.69 2.76
N GLN A 21 -14.33 -0.54 1.54
CA GLN A 21 -13.51 -0.13 0.40
C GLN A 21 -12.87 1.24 0.63
N ALA A 22 -13.67 2.23 1.07
CA ALA A 22 -13.18 3.58 1.35
C ALA A 22 -12.17 3.58 2.53
N TRP A 23 -12.45 2.81 3.58
CA TRP A 23 -11.55 2.67 4.72
C TRP A 23 -10.20 2.09 4.30
N ASP A 24 -10.20 1.00 3.56
CA ASP A 24 -8.97 0.33 3.12
C ASP A 24 -8.20 1.21 2.12
N LEU A 25 -8.89 1.97 1.26
CA LEU A 25 -8.28 2.98 0.37
C LEU A 25 -7.60 4.11 1.16
N ILE A 26 -8.30 4.69 2.13
CA ILE A 26 -7.74 5.77 2.97
C ILE A 26 -6.54 5.25 3.75
N MET A 27 -6.62 4.06 4.33
CA MET A 27 -5.51 3.44 5.06
C MET A 27 -4.31 3.17 4.14
N LEU A 28 -4.53 2.66 2.93
CA LEU A 28 -3.46 2.47 1.94
C LEU A 28 -2.72 3.78 1.68
N TRP A 29 -3.45 4.85 1.35
CA TRP A 29 -2.83 6.13 1.02
C TRP A 29 -2.13 6.76 2.22
N LEU A 30 -2.79 6.82 3.38
CA LEU A 30 -2.20 7.41 4.59
C LEU A 30 -0.97 6.63 5.05
N ALA A 31 -1.03 5.30 5.10
CA ALA A 31 0.09 4.49 5.55
C ALA A 31 1.28 4.57 4.60
N MET A 32 1.04 4.52 3.28
CA MET A 32 2.12 4.58 2.29
C MET A 32 2.77 5.96 2.24
N LEU A 33 1.99 7.06 2.29
CA LEU A 33 2.53 8.41 2.34
C LEU A 33 3.28 8.68 3.66
N HIS A 34 2.72 8.24 4.79
CA HIS A 34 3.36 8.37 6.09
C HIS A 34 4.67 7.58 6.16
N GLY A 35 4.64 6.29 5.82
CA GLY A 35 5.82 5.42 5.80
C GLY A 35 6.87 5.90 4.80
N GLY A 36 6.44 6.36 3.62
CA GLY A 36 7.34 6.93 2.62
C GLY A 36 8.02 8.21 3.08
N ASN A 37 7.29 9.12 3.74
CA ASN A 37 7.88 10.32 4.34
C ASN A 37 8.86 9.98 5.47
N GLY A 38 8.50 9.03 6.34
CA GLY A 38 9.37 8.55 7.41
C GLY A 38 10.67 7.94 6.87
N LEU A 39 10.57 7.02 5.91
CA LEU A 39 11.75 6.38 5.32
C LEU A 39 12.61 7.36 4.53
N ARG A 40 12.02 8.39 3.91
CA ARG A 40 12.78 9.49 3.30
C ARG A 40 13.65 10.20 4.32
N THR A 41 13.13 10.48 5.52
CA THR A 41 13.91 11.07 6.61
C THR A 41 15.04 10.13 7.04
N VAL A 42 14.75 8.86 7.28
CA VAL A 42 15.78 7.85 7.59
C VAL A 42 16.86 7.78 6.51
N ILE A 43 16.51 7.78 5.23
CA ILE A 43 17.50 7.79 4.14
C ILE A 43 18.36 9.05 4.17
N ASN A 44 17.78 10.22 4.47
CA ASN A 44 18.55 11.45 4.60
C ASN A 44 19.54 11.40 5.77
N ASP A 45 19.14 10.78 6.87
CA ASP A 45 19.93 10.76 8.10
C ASP A 45 21.05 9.71 8.07
N TYR A 46 20.82 8.57 7.39
CA TYR A 46 21.73 7.41 7.45
C TYR A 46 22.50 7.11 6.15
N ALA A 47 22.10 7.65 4.99
CA ALA A 47 22.86 7.44 3.75
C ALA A 47 23.92 8.54 3.56
N GLU A 48 25.16 8.24 3.92
CA GLU A 48 26.28 9.19 3.87
C GLU A 48 26.65 9.63 2.45
N ARG A 49 26.66 8.69 1.48
CA ARG A 49 27.04 8.97 0.09
C ARG A 49 25.85 9.48 -0.73
N ASP A 50 26.04 10.58 -1.45
CA ASP A 50 24.98 11.20 -2.26
C ASP A 50 24.40 10.25 -3.32
N ASN A 51 25.24 9.48 -4.01
CA ASN A 51 24.79 8.49 -4.99
C ASN A 51 23.91 7.41 -4.35
N THR A 52 24.28 6.91 -3.17
CA THR A 52 23.47 5.92 -2.44
C THR A 52 22.13 6.53 -2.02
N ARG A 53 22.15 7.75 -1.47
CA ARG A 53 20.95 8.48 -1.07
C ARG A 53 19.99 8.71 -2.25
N PHE A 54 20.52 9.06 -3.41
CA PHE A 54 19.74 9.23 -4.64
C PHE A 54 19.02 7.94 -5.04
N TRP A 55 19.75 6.83 -5.16
CA TRP A 55 19.16 5.56 -5.58
C TRP A 55 18.17 5.00 -4.56
N LEU A 56 18.44 5.14 -3.26
CA LEU A 56 17.52 4.73 -2.21
C LEU A 56 16.20 5.53 -2.28
N LYS A 57 16.26 6.85 -2.51
CA LYS A 57 15.06 7.67 -2.70
C LYS A 57 14.29 7.28 -3.95
N MET A 58 14.99 7.05 -5.07
CA MET A 58 14.34 6.61 -6.32
C MET A 58 13.61 5.28 -6.12
N LEU A 59 14.25 4.32 -5.45
CA LEU A 59 13.62 3.05 -5.11
C LEU A 59 12.40 3.25 -4.19
N LEU A 60 12.54 4.05 -3.13
CA LEU A 60 11.45 4.36 -2.21
C LEU A 60 10.25 4.98 -2.91
N TYR A 61 10.47 5.99 -3.76
CA TYR A 61 9.38 6.66 -4.48
C TYR A 61 8.72 5.72 -5.48
N THR A 62 9.52 4.94 -6.22
CA THR A 62 9.00 3.95 -7.16
C THR A 62 8.15 2.91 -6.45
N ALA A 63 8.64 2.33 -5.35
CA ALA A 63 7.91 1.34 -4.57
C ALA A 63 6.63 1.91 -3.95
N THR A 64 6.69 3.14 -3.42
CA THR A 64 5.53 3.83 -2.84
C THR A 64 4.45 4.06 -3.90
N VAL A 65 4.82 4.67 -5.03
CA VAL A 65 3.88 4.96 -6.13
C VAL A 65 3.30 3.68 -6.71
N PHE A 66 4.15 2.68 -6.99
CA PHE A 66 3.71 1.40 -7.52
C PHE A 66 2.70 0.71 -6.59
N THR A 67 2.98 0.66 -5.29
CA THR A 67 2.10 0.02 -4.31
C THR A 67 0.77 0.74 -4.16
N VAL A 68 0.79 2.08 -4.08
CA VAL A 68 -0.44 2.88 -3.98
C VAL A 68 -1.30 2.71 -5.22
N LEU A 69 -0.71 2.78 -6.42
CA LEU A 69 -1.46 2.62 -7.68
C LEU A 69 -2.00 1.21 -7.83
N LEU A 70 -1.18 0.18 -7.58
CA LEU A 70 -1.61 -1.22 -7.66
C LEU A 70 -2.71 -1.52 -6.64
N GLY A 71 -2.55 -1.11 -5.39
CA GLY A 71 -3.56 -1.33 -4.35
C GLY A 71 -4.87 -0.59 -4.66
N THR A 72 -4.78 0.66 -5.13
CA THR A 72 -5.97 1.44 -5.55
C THR A 72 -6.68 0.76 -6.72
N LEU A 73 -5.92 0.30 -7.73
CA LEU A 73 -6.47 -0.46 -8.86
C LEU A 73 -7.19 -1.72 -8.36
N VAL A 74 -6.54 -2.54 -7.53
CA VAL A 74 -7.11 -3.78 -7.00
C VAL A 74 -8.41 -3.53 -6.24
N ILE A 75 -8.52 -2.47 -5.42
CA ILE A 75 -9.75 -2.14 -4.71
C ILE A 75 -10.90 -1.86 -5.69
N PHE A 76 -10.65 -1.09 -6.76
CA PHE A 76 -11.70 -0.68 -7.71
C PHE A 76 -12.00 -1.70 -8.81
N THR A 77 -11.07 -2.60 -9.11
CA THR A 77 -11.23 -3.65 -10.13
C THR A 77 -11.45 -5.04 -9.54
N PHE A 78 -11.71 -5.15 -8.23
CA PHE A 78 -11.99 -6.42 -7.60
C PHE A 78 -13.33 -7.00 -8.09
N ASP A 79 -13.30 -8.22 -8.62
CA ASP A 79 -14.49 -8.96 -9.02
C ASP A 79 -14.67 -10.21 -8.13
N PRO A 80 -15.71 -10.26 -7.27
CA PRO A 80 -15.97 -11.42 -6.42
C PRO A 80 -16.47 -12.65 -7.19
N ASN A 81 -16.88 -12.51 -8.46
CA ASN A 81 -17.45 -13.58 -9.28
C ASN A 81 -16.47 -14.12 -10.33
N ILE A 82 -15.20 -13.71 -10.27
CA ILE A 82 -14.15 -14.20 -11.16
C ILE A 82 -13.99 -15.72 -11.01
N ARG A 83 -13.91 -16.43 -12.15
CA ARG A 83 -13.81 -17.90 -12.21
C ARG A 83 -12.36 -18.37 -12.27
#